data_AF-A0A2N1SJ39-F1
#
_entry.id   AF-A0A2N1SJ39-F1
#
_cell.length_a   1.000
_cell.length_b   1.000
_cell.length_c   1.000
_cell.angle_alpha   90.00
_cell.angle_beta   90.00
_cell.angle_gamma   90.00
#
_symmetry.space_group_name_H-M   'P 1'
#
loop_
_entity.id
_entity.type
_entity.pdbx_description
1 polymer ?
#
loop_
_entity_poly.entity_id
_entity_poly.type
_entity_poly.pdbx_seq_one_letter_code
_entity_poly.pdbx_strand_id
1 'polypeptide(L)' 'MMGFGIIGILLIVFVLYKTDVFGKKGATYIEEDDDVLEMIKKRYARGEITREEFDSMKRNLS' A
#
# COMPACT_ATOMS: atom_id res chain seq x y z
N MET A 1 16.10 2.32 32.28
CA MET A 1 15.86 1.22 31.32
C MET A 1 14.38 1.18 30.93
N MET A 2 13.88 2.18 30.19
CA MET A 2 12.45 2.23 29.79
C MET A 2 12.19 2.86 28.39
N GLY A 3 13.24 3.12 27.60
CA GLY A 3 13.09 3.73 26.25
C GLY A 3 13.00 2.72 25.11
N PHE A 4 13.46 1.48 25.32
CA PHE A 4 13.57 0.48 24.27
C PHE A 4 12.22 -0.07 23.80
N GLY A 5 11.19 -0.05 24.64
CA GLY A 5 9.84 -0.52 24.29
C GLY A 5 9.17 0.36 23.23
N ILE A 6 9.28 1.68 23.37
CA ILE A 6 8.69 2.65 22.43
C ILE A 6 9.39 2.56 21.06
N ILE A 7 10.72 2.45 21.07
CA ILE A 7 11.52 2.30 19.85
C ILE A 7 11.19 0.97 19.14
N GLY A 8 10.98 -0.12 19.89
CA GLY A 8 10.57 -1.41 19.33
C GLY A 8 9.17 -1.37 18.69
N ILE A 9 8.20 -0.72 19.35
CA ILE A 9 6.83 -0.56 18.82
C ILE A 9 6.84 0.30 17.55
N LEU A 10 7.59 1.40 17.54
CA LEU A 10 7.75 2.25 16.36
C LEU A 10 8.40 1.49 15.19
N LEU A 11 9.39 0.64 15.46
CA LEU A 11 10.00 -0.23 14.45
C LEU A 11 9.01 -1.25 13.90
N ILE A 12 8.19 -1.89 14.75
CA ILE A 12 7.16 -2.83 14.32
C ILE A 12 6.11 -2.13 13.45
N VAL A 13 5.62 -0.96 13.86
CA VAL A 13 4.67 -0.16 13.06
C VAL A 13 5.30 0.27 11.74
N PHE A 14 6.56 0.69 11.73
CA PHE A 14 7.29 1.06 10.53
C PHE A 14 7.47 -0.12 9.57
N VAL A 15 7.79 -1.31 10.10
CA VAL A 15 7.91 -2.54 9.30
C VAL A 15 6.55 -2.96 8.74
N LEU A 16 5.46 -2.87 9.50
CA LEU A 16 4.10 -3.14 8.98
C LEU A 16 3.68 -2.12 7.91
N TYR A 17 4.08 -0.86 8.04
CA TYR A 17 3.82 0.17 7.03
C TYR A 17 4.62 -0.05 5.74
N LYS A 18 5.86 -0.52 5.86
CA LYS A 18 6.77 -0.77 4.73
C LYS A 18 6.54 -2.13 4.08
N THR A 19 5.93 -3.06 4.79
CA THR A 19 5.77 -4.43 4.35
C THR A 19 4.30 -4.69 4.08
N ASP A 20 3.89 -4.55 2.83
CA ASP A 20 2.70 -5.22 2.26
C ASP A 20 2.91 -6.76 2.28
N VAL A 21 3.13 -7.34 3.46
CA VAL A 21 3.27 -8.80 3.68
C VAL A 21 1.91 -9.51 3.66
N PHE A 22 0.86 -8.83 3.18
CA PHE A 22 -0.45 -9.42 2.94
C PHE A 22 -0.95 -9.23 1.50
N GLY A 23 -0.03 -9.21 0.53
CA GLY A 23 -0.35 -9.14 -0.90
C GLY A 23 0.15 -10.33 -1.71
N LYS A 24 0.00 -11.57 -1.22
CA LYS A 24 0.18 -12.76 -2.07
C LYS A 24 -1.00 -13.70 -1.86
N LYS A 25 -1.89 -13.75 -2.86
CA LYS A 25 -2.25 -14.95 -3.63
C LYS A 25 -3.62 -14.77 -4.28
N GLY A 26 -3.63 -14.81 -5.60
CA GLY A 26 -4.85 -14.97 -6.37
C GLY A 26 -4.59 -14.56 -7.80
N ALA A 27 -3.96 -15.45 -8.58
CA ALA A 27 -4.16 -15.43 -10.02
C ALA A 27 -5.65 -15.70 -10.25
N THR A 28 -6.44 -14.65 -10.26
CA THR A 28 -7.84 -14.67 -10.64
C THR A 28 -7.90 -13.74 -11.84
N TYR A 29 -8.49 -14.24 -12.92
CA TYR A 29 -8.87 -13.42 -14.05
C TYR A 29 -9.81 -12.33 -13.51
N ILE A 30 -9.32 -11.11 -13.37
CA ILE A 30 -10.12 -9.96 -12.97
C ILE A 30 -9.99 -8.94 -14.10
N GLU A 31 -11.13 -8.36 -14.46
CA GLU A 31 -11.30 -7.31 -15.46
C GLU A 31 -10.14 -6.30 -15.45
N GLU A 32 -9.69 -5.86 -16.63
CA GLU A 32 -8.53 -4.96 -16.81
C GLU A 32 -8.58 -3.71 -15.92
N ASP A 33 -9.77 -3.25 -15.51
CA ASP A 33 -9.96 -2.12 -14.61
C ASP A 33 -9.48 -2.39 -13.16
N ASP A 34 -9.68 -3.61 -12.66
CA ASP A 34 -9.22 -3.99 -11.32
C ASP A 34 -7.69 -4.13 -11.27
N ASP A 35 -7.06 -4.57 -12.36
CA ASP A 35 -5.60 -4.61 -12.51
C ASP A 35 -4.97 -3.22 -12.42
N VAL A 36 -5.60 -2.21 -13.05
CA VAL A 36 -5.10 -0.84 -13.01
C VAL A 36 -5.30 -0.24 -11.62
N LEU A 37 -6.45 -0.44 -10.99
CA LEU A 37 -6.69 0.01 -9.61
C LEU A 37 -5.71 -0.61 -8.61
N GLU A 38 -5.44 -1.91 -8.73
CA GLU A 38 -4.46 -2.60 -7.88
C GLU A 38 -3.04 -2.06 -8.10
N MET A 39 -2.67 -1.77 -9.35
CA MET A 39 -1.39 -1.16 -9.70
C MET A 39 -1.21 0.23 -9.07
N ILE A 40 -2.21 1.10 -9.15
CA ILE A 40 -2.14 2.46 -8.59
C ILE A 40 -2.11 2.39 -7.04
N LYS A 41 -2.87 1.49 -6.44
CA LYS A 41 -2.88 1.24 -4.98
C LYS A 41 -1.51 0.80 -4.47
N LYS A 42 -0.83 -0.07 -5.21
CA LYS A 42 0.52 -0.54 -4.91
C LYS A 42 1.55 0.59 -4.95
N ARG A 43 1.44 1.52 -5.91
CA ARG A 43 2.33 2.70 -5.98
C ARG A 43 2.08 3.68 -4.84
N TYR A 44 0.83 3.87 -4.44
CA TYR A 44 0.46 4.70 -3.28
C TYR A 44 1.01 4.11 -1.97
N ALA A 45 0.86 2.80 -1.76
CA ALA A 45 1.40 2.10 -0.59
C ALA A 45 2.94 2.21 -0.50
N ARG A 46 3.62 2.22 -1.65
CA ARG A 46 5.07 2.46 -1.74
C ARG A 46 5.48 3.91 -1.51
N GLY A 47 4.55 4.86 -1.56
CA GLY A 47 4.81 6.30 -1.50
C GLY A 47 5.37 6.88 -2.80
N GLU A 48 5.20 6.18 -3.93
CA GLU A 48 5.66 6.65 -5.26
C GLU A 48 4.72 7.70 -5.86
N ILE A 49 3.47 7.74 -5.40
CA ILE A 49 2.46 8.73 -5.79
C ILE A 49 1.81 9.32 -4.54
N THR A 50 1.42 10.58 -4.63
CA THR A 50 0.71 11.30 -3.59
C THR A 50 -0.77 10.90 -3.53
N ARG A 51 -1.44 11.25 -2.43
CA ARG A 51 -2.89 11.03 -2.28
C ARG A 51 -3.70 11.73 -3.38
N GLU A 52 -3.24 12.91 -3.81
CA GLU A 52 -3.88 13.71 -4.87
C GLU A 52 -3.81 13.00 -6.22
N GLU A 53 -2.65 12.42 -6.54
CA GLU A 53 -2.42 11.62 -7.75
C GLU A 53 -3.23 10.32 -7.73
N PHE A 54 -3.28 9.62 -6.60
CA PHE A 54 -4.09 8.41 -6.41
C PHE A 54 -5.58 8.71 -6.67
N ASP A 55 -6.11 9.77 -6.05
CA ASP A 55 -7.52 10.14 -6.19
C ASP A 55 -7.86 10.61 -7.62
N SER A 56 -6.92 11.28 -8.30
CA SER A 56 -7.08 11.66 -9.70
C SER A 56 -7.17 10.45 -10.62
N MET A 57 -6.23 9.50 -10.49
CA MET A 57 -6.22 8.29 -11.33
C MET A 57 -7.47 7.44 -11.07
N LYS A 58 -7.86 7.24 -9.81
CA LYS A 58 -9.07 6.50 -9.45
C LYS A 58 -10.34 7.07 -10.08
N ARG A 59 -10.46 8.40 -10.19
CA ARG A 59 -11.63 9.06 -10.81
C ARG A 59 -11.69 8.91 -12.32
N ASN A 60 -10.55 8.74 -12.99
CA ASN A 60 -10.50 8.55 -14.45
C ASN A 60 -10.79 7.11 -14.89
N LEU A 61 -10.76 6.17 -13.95
CA LEU A 61 -11.03 4.74 -14.16
C LEU A 61 -12.48 4.33 -13.87
N SER A 62 -13.37 5.28 -13.57
CA SER A 62 -14.77 5.02 -13.21
C SER A 62 -15.74 5.58 -14.23
#